data_AF-A0A2P7NV59-F1
#
_entry.id   AF-A0A2P7NV59-F1
#
_cell.length_a   1.000
_cell.length_b   1.000
_cell.length_c   1.000
_cell.angle_alpha   90.00
_cell.angle_beta   90.00
_cell.angle_gamma   90.00
#
_symmetry.space_group_name_H-M   'P 1'
#
loop_
_entity.id
_entity.type
_entity.pdbx_description
1 polymer ?
#
loop_
_entity_poly.entity_id
_entity_poly.type
_entity_poly.pdbx_seq_one_letter_code
_entity_poly.pdbx_strand_id
1 'polypeptide(L)'
;MLISINGGRVTDYKKFAETNQPFVKGAKGYFKANLYPLAFKTTKYECWKAAFQNATSFNDYQEWIRKNRFPIMKKWVETYCPQLIVCVGISYLADYKIAFVDEGLSFHTEMIDDRELNWTINMNGTIVVVIPFMLNRYGLIKNVSIQKFGDRIRELISQ
;
A
#
# COMPACT_ATOMS: atom_id res chain seq x y z
N MET A 1 12.06 3.46 1.96
CA MET A 1 11.04 3.32 3.03
C MET A 1 11.28 2.09 3.89
N LEU A 2 11.26 0.85 3.34
CA LEU A 2 11.43 -0.38 4.15
C LEU A 2 12.64 -0.36 5.10
N ILE A 3 13.80 0.12 4.65
CA ILE A 3 14.98 0.26 5.53
C ILE A 3 14.72 1.15 6.75
N SER A 4 13.98 2.26 6.60
CA SER A 4 13.68 3.19 7.69
C SER A 4 12.62 2.63 8.65
N ILE A 5 11.64 1.87 8.13
CA ILE A 5 10.73 1.09 8.98
C ILE A 5 11.52 0.10 9.85
N ASN A 6 12.59 -0.49 9.31
CA ASN A 6 13.53 -1.35 10.04
C ASN A 6 14.61 -0.59 10.83
N GLY A 7 14.48 0.73 10.97
CA GLY A 7 15.35 1.59 11.77
C GLY A 7 16.69 2.00 11.15
N GLY A 8 16.91 1.69 9.87
CA GLY A 8 18.07 2.17 9.11
C GLY A 8 17.84 3.54 8.45
N ARG A 9 18.88 4.01 7.75
CA ARG A 9 18.82 5.26 6.97
C ARG A 9 18.39 4.98 5.53
N VAL A 10 17.47 5.80 4.99
CA VAL A 10 16.95 5.65 3.62
C VAL A 10 18.06 5.68 2.56
N THR A 11 19.16 6.38 2.81
CA THR A 11 20.33 6.42 1.91
C THR A 11 20.96 5.06 1.68
N ASP A 12 20.81 4.13 2.63
CA ASP A 12 21.48 2.82 2.59
C ASP A 12 20.57 1.73 1.98
N TYR A 13 19.52 2.14 1.26
CA TYR A 13 18.49 1.24 0.72
C TYR A 13 19.06 0.14 -0.20
N LYS A 14 20.17 0.42 -0.92
CA LYS A 14 20.81 -0.57 -1.80
C LYS A 14 21.34 -1.76 -1.00
N LYS A 15 22.11 -1.47 0.05
CA LYS A 15 22.63 -2.48 0.98
C LYS A 15 21.49 -3.27 1.62
N PHE A 16 20.43 -2.57 2.05
CA PHE A 16 19.24 -3.24 2.58
C PHE A 16 18.60 -4.20 1.57
N ALA A 17 18.46 -3.78 0.31
CA ALA A 17 17.87 -4.61 -0.75
C ALA A 17 18.73 -5.84 -1.07
N GLU A 18 20.05 -5.68 -1.10
CA GLU A 18 21.01 -6.76 -1.33
C GLU A 18 21.01 -7.77 -0.19
N THR A 19 20.94 -7.30 1.07
CA THR A 19 20.96 -8.16 2.26
C THR A 19 19.61 -8.84 2.52
N ASN A 20 18.49 -8.11 2.44
CA ASN A 20 17.17 -8.61 2.85
C ASN A 20 16.36 -9.21 1.70
N GLN A 21 16.68 -8.84 0.46
CA GLN A 21 16.05 -9.36 -0.75
C GLN A 21 14.51 -9.44 -0.68
N PRO A 22 13.81 -8.38 -0.24
CA PRO A 22 12.41 -8.45 0.20
C PRO A 22 11.44 -8.96 -0.88
N PHE A 23 11.77 -8.80 -2.15
CA PHE A 23 10.89 -9.18 -3.26
C PHE A 23 11.51 -10.22 -4.20
N VAL A 24 12.53 -10.94 -3.73
CA VAL A 24 13.16 -12.04 -4.49
C VAL A 24 12.36 -13.32 -4.27
N LYS A 25 12.20 -14.13 -5.33
CA LYS A 25 11.48 -15.40 -5.26
C LYS A 25 12.12 -16.32 -4.21
N GLY A 26 11.30 -16.81 -3.27
CA GLY A 26 11.75 -17.69 -2.18
C GLY A 26 12.19 -16.95 -0.91
N ALA A 27 12.34 -15.63 -0.95
CA ALA A 27 12.53 -14.82 0.25
C ALA A 27 11.26 -14.80 1.12
N LYS A 28 11.44 -14.51 2.41
CA LYS A 28 10.36 -14.45 3.41
C LYS A 28 10.32 -13.08 4.08
N GLY A 29 9.20 -12.78 4.75
CA GLY A 29 9.02 -11.57 5.56
C GLY A 29 8.42 -10.37 4.83
N TYR A 30 8.51 -10.33 3.50
CA TYR A 30 7.95 -9.25 2.68
C TYR A 30 7.12 -9.80 1.54
N PHE A 31 6.03 -9.11 1.23
CA PHE A 31 5.15 -9.44 0.12
C PHE A 31 4.75 -8.16 -0.61
N LYS A 32 4.70 -8.22 -1.95
CA LYS A 32 4.27 -7.11 -2.79
C LYS A 32 3.18 -7.58 -3.74
N ALA A 33 2.08 -6.85 -3.76
CA ALA A 33 0.99 -7.06 -4.69
C ALA A 33 0.41 -5.73 -5.17
N ASN A 34 -0.30 -5.77 -6.29
CA ASN A 34 -1.13 -4.67 -6.74
C ASN A 34 -2.53 -4.80 -6.12
N LEU A 35 -3.15 -3.66 -5.79
CA LEU A 35 -4.56 -3.63 -5.36
C LEU A 35 -5.49 -4.13 -6.48
N TYR A 36 -5.23 -3.70 -7.71
CA TYR A 36 -5.91 -4.18 -8.91
C TYR A 36 -5.02 -5.18 -9.67
N PRO A 37 -5.53 -6.37 -10.05
CA PRO A 37 -4.73 -7.39 -10.74
C PRO A 37 -4.10 -6.92 -12.06
N LEU A 38 -4.80 -6.07 -12.81
CA LEU A 38 -4.32 -5.56 -14.08
C LEU A 38 -3.47 -4.31 -13.84
N ALA A 39 -2.22 -4.35 -14.29
CA ALA A 39 -1.32 -3.21 -14.23
C ALA A 39 -1.64 -2.25 -15.39
N PHE A 40 -2.22 -1.10 -15.07
CA PHE A 40 -2.42 -0.02 -16.04
C PHE A 40 -1.29 1.01 -15.92
N LYS A 41 -0.72 1.43 -17.05
CA LYS A 41 0.28 2.52 -17.08
C LYS A 41 -0.33 3.86 -16.65
N THR A 42 -1.63 4.06 -16.90
CA THR A 42 -2.41 5.19 -16.41
C THR A 42 -3.84 4.71 -16.14
N THR A 43 -4.54 5.34 -15.20
CA THR A 43 -5.97 5.10 -14.92
C THR A 43 -6.91 5.81 -15.91
N LYS A 44 -6.36 6.41 -16.97
CA LYS A 44 -7.19 7.07 -17.98
C LYS A 44 -8.04 6.03 -18.68
N TYR A 45 -9.33 6.34 -18.83
CA TYR A 45 -10.29 5.53 -19.56
C TYR A 45 -9.79 5.13 -20.96
N GLU A 46 -9.07 6.03 -21.63
CA GLU A 46 -8.42 5.85 -22.94
C GLU A 46 -7.41 4.69 -22.98
N CYS A 47 -6.84 4.30 -21.82
CA CYS A 47 -5.90 3.18 -21.71
C CYS A 47 -6.60 1.82 -21.54
N TRP A 48 -7.92 1.80 -21.37
CA TRP A 48 -8.74 0.59 -21.49
C TRP A 48 -8.79 0.21 -22.97
N LYS A 49 -7.76 -0.50 -23.45
CA LYS A 49 -7.58 -0.86 -24.87
C LYS A 49 -8.87 -1.46 -25.45
N ALA A 50 -9.10 -1.24 -26.75
CA ALA A 50 -10.28 -1.70 -27.49
C ALA A 50 -10.66 -3.18 -27.23
N ALA A 51 -9.69 -4.06 -26.98
CA ALA A 51 -9.93 -5.46 -26.64
C ALA A 51 -10.73 -5.69 -25.34
N PHE A 52 -10.64 -4.79 -24.36
CA PHE A 52 -11.39 -4.88 -23.10
C PHE A 52 -12.73 -4.14 -23.15
N GLN A 53 -12.84 -3.08 -23.95
CA GLN A 53 -14.07 -2.29 -24.11
C GLN A 53 -15.24 -3.15 -24.63
N ASN A 54 -14.96 -4.12 -25.49
CA ASN A 54 -15.97 -5.03 -26.03
C ASN A 54 -16.48 -6.06 -25.00
N ALA A 55 -15.76 -6.28 -23.90
CA ALA A 55 -16.09 -7.28 -22.89
C ALA A 55 -16.64 -6.68 -21.59
N THR A 56 -16.13 -5.50 -21.17
CA THR A 56 -16.53 -4.85 -19.93
C THR A 56 -16.06 -3.38 -19.88
N SER A 57 -16.75 -2.53 -19.12
CA SER A 57 -16.28 -1.17 -18.87
C SER A 57 -15.24 -1.14 -17.73
N PHE A 58 -14.44 -0.06 -17.68
CA PHE A 58 -13.47 0.11 -16.58
C PHE A 58 -14.15 0.19 -15.20
N ASN A 59 -15.31 0.84 -15.12
CA ASN A 59 -16.08 0.94 -13.87
C ASN A 59 -16.59 -0.44 -13.45
N ASP A 60 -17.15 -1.22 -14.38
CA ASP A 60 -17.63 -2.58 -14.09
C ASP A 60 -16.49 -3.48 -13.62
N TYR A 61 -15.30 -3.34 -14.21
CA TYR A 61 -14.10 -4.01 -13.74
C TYR A 61 -13.75 -3.61 -12.30
N GLN A 62 -13.73 -2.31 -11.99
CA GLN A 62 -13.40 -1.84 -10.63
C GLN A 62 -14.42 -2.32 -9.60
N GLU A 63 -15.71 -2.24 -9.91
CA GLU A 63 -16.79 -2.75 -9.05
C GLU A 63 -16.69 -4.27 -8.87
N TRP A 64 -16.41 -5.00 -9.94
CA TRP A 64 -16.19 -6.44 -9.83
C TRP A 64 -15.00 -6.78 -8.94
N ILE A 65 -13.89 -6.02 -9.05
CA ILE A 65 -12.72 -6.19 -8.17
C ILE A 65 -13.08 -5.88 -6.72
N ARG A 66 -13.81 -4.80 -6.43
CA ARG A 66 -14.30 -4.47 -5.08
C ARG A 66 -15.15 -5.59 -4.50
N LYS A 67 -16.05 -6.15 -5.31
CA LYS A 67 -17.00 -7.17 -4.87
C LYS A 67 -16.37 -8.56 -4.71
N ASN A 68 -15.41 -8.93 -5.56
CA ASN A 68 -14.93 -10.32 -5.65
C ASN A 68 -13.48 -10.51 -5.22
N ARG A 69 -12.62 -9.50 -5.43
CA ARG A 69 -11.18 -9.61 -5.17
C ARG A 69 -10.77 -9.02 -3.84
N PHE A 70 -11.30 -7.86 -3.46
CA PHE A 70 -10.99 -7.25 -2.17
C PHE A 70 -11.35 -8.15 -0.97
N PRO A 71 -12.47 -8.90 -0.97
CA PRO A 71 -12.76 -9.86 0.11
C PRO A 71 -11.69 -10.96 0.25
N ILE A 72 -11.08 -11.39 -0.86
CA ILE A 72 -9.99 -12.37 -0.82
C ILE A 72 -8.75 -11.76 -0.16
N MET A 73 -8.44 -10.50 -0.45
CA MET A 73 -7.32 -9.80 0.17
C MET A 73 -7.56 -9.60 1.66
N LYS A 74 -8.79 -9.23 2.05
CA LYS A 74 -9.20 -9.13 3.45
C LYS A 74 -9.02 -10.47 4.19
N LYS A 75 -9.45 -11.57 3.57
CA LYS A 75 -9.22 -12.93 4.11
C LYS A 75 -7.73 -13.24 4.29
N TRP A 76 -6.83 -12.75 3.44
CA TRP A 76 -5.38 -12.90 3.65
C TRP A 76 -4.91 -12.15 4.90
N VAL A 77 -5.42 -10.95 5.15
CA VAL A 77 -5.13 -10.19 6.37
C VAL A 77 -5.59 -10.95 7.61
N GLU A 78 -6.82 -11.47 7.58
CA GLU A 78 -7.40 -12.27 8.67
C GLU A 78 -6.63 -13.58 8.91
N THR A 79 -6.18 -14.25 7.83
CA THR A 79 -5.52 -15.55 7.91
C THR A 79 -4.07 -15.44 8.36
N TYR A 80 -3.33 -14.45 7.85
CA TYR A 80 -1.88 -14.36 8.03
C TYR A 80 -1.45 -13.27 9.01
N CYS A 81 -2.37 -12.40 9.46
CA CYS A 81 -2.14 -11.33 10.44
C CYS A 81 -0.81 -10.61 10.23
N PRO A 82 -0.56 -10.02 9.03
CA PRO A 82 0.70 -9.32 8.79
C PRO A 82 0.86 -8.18 9.79
N GLN A 83 2.08 -7.97 10.31
CA GLN A 83 2.33 -6.87 11.25
C GLN A 83 2.00 -5.50 10.64
N LEU A 84 2.26 -5.33 9.34
CA LEU A 84 2.10 -4.07 8.63
C LEU A 84 1.69 -4.30 7.17
N ILE A 85 0.70 -3.52 6.72
CA ILE A 85 0.33 -3.35 5.31
C ILE A 85 0.61 -1.90 4.91
N VAL A 86 1.50 -1.71 3.92
CA VAL A 86 1.81 -0.39 3.36
C VAL A 86 1.12 -0.22 2.02
N CYS A 87 0.07 0.59 2.01
CA CYS A 87 -0.71 0.97 0.85
C CYS A 87 -0.15 2.27 0.24
N VAL A 88 0.16 2.25 -1.06
CA VAL A 88 0.87 3.37 -1.72
C VAL A 88 -0.06 4.09 -2.69
N GLY A 89 -0.33 5.37 -2.44
CA GLY A 89 -1.18 6.24 -3.26
C GLY A 89 -2.51 6.60 -2.57
N ILE A 90 -2.58 7.81 -2.03
CA ILE A 90 -3.73 8.33 -1.28
C ILE A 90 -5.05 8.36 -2.07
N SER A 91 -5.00 8.43 -3.41
CA SER A 91 -6.21 8.43 -4.25
C SER A 91 -7.03 7.14 -4.16
N TYR A 92 -6.46 6.07 -3.61
CA TYR A 92 -7.12 4.78 -3.43
C TYR A 92 -7.51 4.51 -1.97
N LEU A 93 -7.53 5.54 -1.09
CA LEU A 93 -7.82 5.40 0.33
C LEU A 93 -9.11 4.59 0.60
N ALA A 94 -10.18 4.89 -0.13
CA ALA A 94 -11.46 4.18 0.01
C ALA A 94 -11.34 2.70 -0.41
N ASP A 95 -10.63 2.41 -1.49
CA ASP A 95 -10.44 1.03 -1.96
C ASP A 95 -9.53 0.24 -1.01
N TYR A 96 -8.51 0.87 -0.44
CA TYR A 96 -7.67 0.26 0.60
C TYR A 96 -8.47 -0.04 1.87
N LYS A 97 -9.40 0.85 2.26
CA LYS A 97 -10.32 0.60 3.37
C LYS A 97 -11.12 -0.68 3.13
N ILE A 98 -11.73 -0.81 1.95
CA ILE A 98 -12.53 -1.99 1.60
C ILE A 98 -11.67 -3.27 1.58
N ALA A 99 -10.45 -3.18 1.05
CA ALA A 99 -9.59 -4.35 0.83
C ALA A 99 -8.89 -4.86 2.10
N PHE A 100 -8.58 -4.00 3.07
CA PHE A 100 -7.67 -4.33 4.15
C PHE A 100 -8.13 -3.93 5.55
N VAL A 101 -9.19 -3.13 5.69
CA VAL A 101 -9.61 -2.59 6.99
C VAL A 101 -10.88 -3.29 7.49
N ASP A 102 -10.95 -3.52 8.80
CA ASP A 102 -12.14 -4.10 9.43
C ASP A 102 -13.35 -3.15 9.33
N GLU A 103 -14.54 -3.76 9.33
CA GLU A 103 -15.78 -2.99 9.21
C GLU A 103 -15.96 -2.08 10.45
N GLY A 104 -16.45 -0.87 10.23
CA GLY A 104 -16.63 0.14 11.28
C GLY A 104 -15.37 0.92 11.66
N LEU A 105 -14.16 0.45 11.31
CA LEU A 105 -12.94 1.21 11.54
C LEU A 105 -12.78 2.34 10.53
N SER A 106 -12.06 3.38 10.92
CA SER A 106 -11.68 4.50 10.05
C SER A 106 -10.19 4.80 10.17
N PHE A 107 -9.64 5.42 9.14
CA PHE A 107 -8.26 5.88 9.18
C PHE A 107 -8.16 7.11 10.08
N HIS A 108 -7.13 7.12 10.93
CA HIS A 108 -6.55 8.33 11.47
C HIS A 108 -5.73 9.01 10.37
N THR A 109 -5.75 10.33 10.32
CA THR A 109 -4.95 11.12 9.36
C THR A 109 -3.97 11.97 10.14
N GLU A 110 -2.68 11.79 9.86
CA GLU A 110 -1.59 12.61 10.38
C GLU A 110 -0.92 13.36 9.22
N MET A 111 -0.45 14.58 9.49
CA MET A 111 0.35 15.35 8.54
C MET A 111 1.83 15.20 8.88
N ILE A 112 2.62 14.68 7.94
CA ILE A 112 4.08 14.70 8.00
C ILE A 112 4.56 15.69 6.96
N ASP A 113 5.03 16.85 7.43
CA ASP A 113 5.24 18.04 6.61
C ASP A 113 3.92 18.48 5.93
N ASP A 114 3.85 18.41 4.61
CA ASP A 114 2.69 18.80 3.78
C ASP A 114 1.93 17.59 3.21
N ARG A 115 2.12 16.40 3.78
CA ARG A 115 1.60 15.14 3.24
C ARG A 115 0.90 14.29 4.27
N GLU A 116 -0.20 13.68 3.85
CA GLU A 116 -0.99 12.78 4.69
C GLU A 116 -0.33 11.41 4.85
N LEU A 117 -0.23 10.97 6.10
CA LEU A 117 -0.13 9.58 6.50
C LEU A 117 -1.50 9.16 7.07
N ASN A 118 -2.17 8.23 6.41
CA ASN A 118 -3.42 7.67 6.92
C ASN A 118 -3.14 6.30 7.53
N TRP A 119 -3.65 5.99 8.72
CA TRP A 119 -3.38 4.71 9.37
C TRP A 119 -4.51 4.23 10.28
N THR A 120 -4.59 2.92 10.48
CA THR A 120 -5.52 2.29 11.43
C THR A 120 -4.97 0.94 11.87
N ILE A 121 -5.54 0.35 12.92
CA ILE A 121 -5.15 -0.96 13.45
C ILE A 121 -6.39 -1.85 13.42
N ASN A 122 -6.31 -2.95 12.69
CA ASN A 122 -7.37 -3.95 12.65
C ASN A 122 -7.51 -4.68 13.99
N MET A 123 -8.63 -5.36 14.19
CA MET A 123 -8.91 -6.13 15.40
C MET A 123 -7.88 -7.25 15.64
N ASN A 124 -7.26 -7.76 14.57
CA ASN A 124 -6.19 -8.75 14.66
C ASN A 124 -4.78 -8.16 14.91
N GLY A 125 -4.69 -6.85 15.15
CA GLY A 125 -3.43 -6.13 15.38
C GLY A 125 -2.65 -5.76 14.11
N THR A 126 -3.16 -6.07 12.91
CA THR A 126 -2.53 -5.64 11.66
C THR A 126 -2.61 -4.12 11.53
N ILE A 127 -1.46 -3.45 11.38
CA ILE A 127 -1.41 -2.02 11.10
C ILE A 127 -1.56 -1.81 9.60
N VAL A 128 -2.53 -0.99 9.19
CA VAL A 128 -2.73 -0.61 7.79
C VAL A 128 -2.37 0.86 7.65
N VAL A 129 -1.39 1.17 6.81
CA VAL A 129 -0.97 2.55 6.52
C VAL A 129 -1.15 2.87 5.04
N VAL A 130 -1.63 4.06 4.73
CA VAL A 130 -1.75 4.60 3.37
C VAL A 130 -0.88 5.85 3.27
N ILE A 131 0.08 5.80 2.35
CA ILE A 131 1.08 6.86 2.13
C ILE A 131 0.91 7.50 0.75
N PRO A 132 1.47 8.69 0.50
CA PRO A 132 1.55 9.25 -0.84
C PRO A 132 2.36 8.35 -1.77
N PHE A 133 2.09 8.45 -3.07
CA PHE A 133 2.81 7.67 -4.07
C PHE A 133 4.31 8.01 -4.05
N MET A 134 5.20 7.05 -4.32
CA MET A 134 6.65 7.24 -4.13
C MET A 134 7.39 7.79 -5.35
N LEU A 135 6.74 7.90 -6.51
CA LEU A 135 7.40 8.19 -7.80
C LEU A 135 6.84 9.41 -8.56
N ASN A 136 5.88 10.15 -7.99
CA ASN A 136 5.32 11.34 -8.63
C ASN A 136 5.84 12.63 -7.96
N ARG A 137 5.82 13.76 -8.69
CA ARG A 137 6.33 15.06 -8.19
C ARG A 137 5.68 15.53 -6.88
N TYR A 138 4.42 15.13 -6.65
CA TYR A 138 3.66 15.46 -5.45
C TYR A 138 3.75 14.39 -4.34
N GLY A 139 4.55 13.37 -4.54
CA GLY A 139 4.66 12.23 -3.63
C GLY A 139 5.97 12.17 -2.86
N LEU A 140 6.22 11.03 -2.23
CA LEU A 140 7.37 10.79 -1.37
C LEU A 140 8.65 10.52 -2.18
N ILE A 141 9.22 11.58 -2.76
CA ILE A 141 10.43 11.50 -3.60
C ILE A 141 11.74 11.84 -2.87
N LYS A 142 11.67 12.67 -1.81
CA LYS A 142 12.86 13.12 -1.07
C LYS A 142 13.21 12.11 0.02
N ASN A 143 14.48 11.73 0.13
CA ASN A 143 14.96 10.81 1.18
C ASN A 143 14.54 11.25 2.58
N VAL A 144 14.59 12.56 2.88
CA VAL A 144 14.16 13.11 4.18
C VAL A 144 12.69 12.83 4.45
N SER A 145 11.80 13.07 3.47
CA SER A 145 10.37 12.76 3.62
C SER A 145 10.14 11.26 3.76
N ILE A 146 10.83 10.44 2.95
CA ILE A 146 10.72 8.98 3.02
C ILE A 146 11.19 8.45 4.40
N GLN A 147 12.21 9.09 4.99
CA GLN A 147 12.74 8.75 6.31
C GLN A 147 11.70 9.08 7.39
N LYS A 148 11.15 10.31 7.41
CA LYS A 148 10.12 10.70 8.39
C LYS A 148 8.91 9.76 8.36
N PHE A 149 8.42 9.40 7.17
CA PHE A 149 7.32 8.45 7.03
C PHE A 149 7.69 7.05 7.54
N GLY A 150 8.87 6.53 7.17
CA GLY A 150 9.28 5.20 7.61
C GLY A 150 9.52 5.13 9.13
N ASP A 151 10.08 6.20 9.72
CA ASP A 151 10.31 6.31 11.16
C ASP A 151 8.97 6.39 11.91
N ARG A 152 8.01 7.17 11.41
CA ARG A 152 6.67 7.23 12.00
C ARG A 152 5.92 5.90 11.91
N ILE A 153 6.02 5.21 10.78
CA ILE A 153 5.44 3.87 10.62
C ILE A 153 6.08 2.89 11.63
N ARG A 154 7.40 2.95 11.83
CA ARG A 154 8.08 2.12 12.85
C ARG A 154 7.58 2.40 14.27
N GLU A 155 7.35 3.66 14.61
CA GLU A 155 6.76 4.03 15.90
C GLU A 155 5.38 3.41 16.08
N LEU A 156 4.51 3.46 15.05
CA LEU A 156 3.19 2.82 15.09
C LEU A 156 3.26 1.31 15.34
N ILE A 157 4.28 0.63 14.78
CA ILE A 157 4.50 -0.81 14.99
C ILE A 157 4.92 -1.15 16.43
N SER A 158 5.49 -0.19 17.15
CA SER A 158 6.07 -0.41 18.48
C SER A 158 5.13 0.01 19.62
N GLN A 159 3.89 0.42 19.31
CA GLN A 159 2.84 0.75 20.27
C GLN A 159 2.11 -0.52 20.72
#